data_AF-A0A3D4GX88-F1
#
_entry.id   AF-A0A3D4GX88-F1
#
_cell.length_a   1.000
_cell.length_b   1.000
_cell.length_c   1.000
_cell.angle_alpha   90.00
_cell.angle_beta   90.00
_cell.angle_gamma   90.00
#
_symmetry.space_group_name_H-M   'P 1'
#
loop_
_entity.id
_entity.type
_entity.pdbx_description
1 polymer ?
#
loop_
_entity_poly.entity_id
_entity_poly.type
_entity_poly.pdbx_seq_one_letter_code
_entity_poly.pdbx_strand_id
1 'polypeptide(L)'
;KLVYPAMEPILEVTTHVGSGKRYLPEFMSGRPFWIGFFVTTFVFGWNIVAWFYPTFPTFPTASGTWVSLGRQFPPLWVFVSTVVICFSYFASLEVLFSIWFFDLIFILEGGTLNRLGVNAISPNYGTGRFIWQTAGAFVGLAIWWLLISRTHIWSALKKAIRPDAADIDDSRELLSYRWAFLCLLISCLYTVAWLWQAGMDLHVVLVLLPTMFLVYFGVAKILADSGLIYVNPPTGAWNLTMAALGGAKAIPASTFAILYPASIAVNHFRGYTFSVGTHINRLGDFVKGGKGKLFAGVCIAFVVGCVASTLFTVWLGYKIGGYNFEPNWLIIRAGSGGYQSAVNSIVSPEAMENENYWFFIAGLGVMTFFNFLRYRFTWWPFHPIGFALSGTALARLTSFTIFLAWLVKFIMLKLVGASFYRRTRPFFVGTLIGYILLTTLGLIVDAVWFGKQGHTIHKWY
;
A
#
# COMPACT_ATOMS: atom_id res chain seq x y z
N LYS A 1 5.49 19.46 -10.84
CA LYS A 1 4.90 18.18 -11.33
C LYS A 1 5.30 17.08 -10.34
N LEU A 2 4.33 16.30 -9.85
CA LEU A 2 4.61 15.18 -8.94
C LEU A 2 5.46 14.13 -9.67
N VAL A 3 6.59 13.76 -9.08
CA VAL A 3 7.38 12.61 -9.51
C VAL A 3 6.74 11.40 -8.84
N TYR A 4 6.44 10.35 -9.61
CA TYR A 4 5.85 9.11 -9.11
C TYR A 4 6.97 8.07 -9.05
N PRO A 5 7.66 7.89 -7.92
CA PRO A 5 8.90 7.11 -7.91
C PRO A 5 8.67 5.64 -8.27
N ALA A 6 7.52 5.07 -7.87
CA ALA A 6 7.13 3.70 -8.24
C ALA A 6 6.94 3.49 -9.75
N MET A 7 6.66 4.55 -10.51
CA MET A 7 6.48 4.46 -11.96
C MET A 7 7.80 4.57 -12.73
N GLU A 8 8.88 5.05 -12.10
CA GLU A 8 10.15 5.26 -12.78
C GLU A 8 10.71 3.98 -13.44
N PRO A 9 10.73 2.81 -12.78
CA PRO A 9 11.19 1.58 -13.42
C PRO A 9 10.38 1.21 -14.66
N ILE A 10 9.05 1.39 -14.61
CA ILE A 10 8.14 1.08 -15.73
C ILE A 10 8.41 2.03 -16.89
N LEU A 11 8.57 3.32 -16.59
CA LEU A 11 8.86 4.35 -17.59
C LEU A 11 10.23 4.15 -18.23
N GLU A 12 11.25 3.80 -17.45
CA GLU A 12 12.59 3.48 -17.98
C GLU A 12 12.53 2.35 -19.01
N VAL A 13 11.79 1.28 -18.73
CA VAL A 13 11.63 0.12 -19.62
C VAL A 13 10.83 0.47 -20.88
N THR A 14 9.78 1.28 -20.76
CA THR A 14 8.79 1.48 -21.84
C THR A 14 9.05 2.67 -22.75
N THR A 15 9.74 3.71 -22.27
CA THR A 15 9.91 4.97 -23.02
C THR A 15 11.22 5.04 -23.81
N HIS A 16 12.22 4.24 -23.45
CA HIS A 16 13.53 4.20 -24.09
C HIS A 16 13.68 2.95 -24.96
N VAL A 17 12.89 2.86 -26.03
CA VAL A 17 12.97 1.75 -27.00
C VAL A 17 14.36 1.74 -27.65
N GLY A 18 14.94 0.55 -27.86
CA GLY A 18 16.26 0.41 -28.50
C GLY A 18 16.32 1.11 -29.86
N SER A 19 17.49 1.63 -30.22
CA SER A 19 17.74 2.51 -31.38
C SER A 19 17.63 1.84 -32.77
N GLY A 20 16.77 0.83 -32.92
CA GLY A 20 16.56 0.07 -34.15
C GLY A 20 17.67 -0.94 -34.47
N LYS A 21 18.89 -0.74 -33.95
CA LYS A 21 20.01 -1.71 -34.06
C LYS A 21 20.05 -2.77 -32.94
N ARG A 22 19.30 -2.56 -31.86
CA ARG A 22 19.19 -3.49 -30.72
C ARG A 22 17.74 -3.59 -30.30
N TYR A 23 17.27 -4.82 -30.04
CA TYR A 23 15.90 -5.09 -29.58
C TYR A 23 15.66 -4.64 -28.14
N LEU A 24 16.70 -4.57 -27.31
CA LEU A 24 16.61 -4.16 -25.91
C LEU A 24 16.87 -2.65 -25.74
N PRO A 25 16.22 -2.00 -24.75
CA PRO A 25 16.51 -0.63 -24.32
C PRO A 25 17.99 -0.37 -24.04
N GLU A 26 18.45 0.85 -24.32
CA GLU A 26 19.87 1.21 -24.16
C GLU A 26 20.38 1.08 -22.72
N PHE A 27 19.54 1.35 -21.72
CA PHE A 27 19.94 1.20 -20.31
C PHE A 27 20.25 -0.26 -19.92
N MET A 28 19.67 -1.24 -20.63
CA MET A 28 19.95 -2.66 -20.42
C MET A 28 21.28 -3.10 -21.03
N SER A 29 21.93 -2.26 -21.85
CA SER A 29 23.24 -2.58 -22.42
C SER A 29 24.40 -2.35 -21.45
N GLY A 30 24.17 -1.59 -20.37
CA GLY A 30 25.18 -1.30 -19.36
C GLY A 30 25.50 -2.49 -18.47
N ARG A 31 26.77 -2.63 -18.07
CA ARG A 31 27.20 -3.61 -17.05
C ARG A 31 26.37 -3.56 -15.75
N PRO A 32 26.00 -2.39 -15.19
CA PRO A 32 25.24 -2.33 -13.94
C PRO A 32 23.91 -3.09 -14.01
N PHE A 33 23.20 -3.01 -15.14
CA PHE A 33 21.93 -3.72 -15.34
C PHE A 33 22.12 -5.23 -15.21
N TRP A 34 23.05 -5.78 -15.98
CA TRP A 34 23.30 -7.23 -16.00
C TRP A 34 23.86 -7.74 -14.67
N ILE A 35 24.65 -6.95 -13.95
CA ILE A 35 25.11 -7.34 -12.61
C ILE A 35 23.91 -7.53 -11.67
N GLY A 36 22.99 -6.55 -11.60
CA GLY A 36 21.80 -6.67 -10.75
C GLY A 36 20.88 -7.82 -11.17
N PHE A 37 20.71 -8.00 -12.48
CA PHE A 37 19.99 -9.12 -13.05
C PHE A 37 20.59 -10.45 -12.61
N PHE A 38 21.87 -10.69 -12.90
CA PHE A 38 22.53 -11.97 -12.63
C PHE A 38 22.62 -12.30 -11.14
N VAL A 39 22.89 -11.31 -10.29
CA VAL A 39 22.89 -11.51 -8.83
C VAL A 39 21.53 -12.02 -8.36
N THR A 40 20.46 -11.40 -8.83
CA THR A 40 19.10 -11.78 -8.43
C THR A 40 18.70 -13.12 -9.03
N THR A 41 18.96 -13.34 -10.32
CA THR A 41 18.63 -14.61 -10.97
C THR A 41 19.41 -15.77 -10.38
N PHE A 42 20.66 -15.54 -9.95
CA PHE A 42 21.46 -16.54 -9.26
C PHE A 42 20.85 -16.90 -7.90
N VAL A 43 20.54 -15.91 -7.07
CA VAL A 43 19.97 -16.16 -5.72
C VAL A 43 18.63 -16.88 -5.78
N PHE A 44 17.70 -16.41 -6.62
CA PHE A 44 16.38 -17.03 -6.73
C PHE A 44 16.41 -18.34 -7.52
N GLY A 45 17.22 -18.42 -8.59
CA GLY A 45 17.41 -19.64 -9.36
C GLY A 45 18.05 -20.76 -8.53
N TRP A 46 19.02 -20.43 -7.67
CA TRP A 46 19.61 -21.36 -6.73
C TRP A 46 18.56 -21.95 -5.78
N ASN A 47 17.67 -21.10 -5.26
CA ASN A 47 16.58 -21.56 -4.40
C ASN A 47 15.59 -22.48 -5.15
N ILE A 48 15.28 -22.19 -6.43
CA ILE A 48 14.45 -23.08 -7.26
C ILE A 48 15.13 -24.45 -7.44
N VAL A 49 16.44 -24.48 -7.69
CA VAL A 49 17.19 -25.74 -7.80
C VAL A 49 17.17 -26.50 -6.47
N ALA A 50 17.32 -25.80 -5.35
CA ALA A 50 17.28 -26.41 -4.02
C ALA A 50 15.92 -27.04 -3.67
N TRP A 51 14.82 -26.66 -4.33
CA TRP A 51 13.52 -27.36 -4.14
C TRP A 51 13.55 -28.81 -4.62
N PHE A 52 14.37 -29.12 -5.64
CA PHE A 52 14.56 -30.50 -6.11
C PHE A 52 15.52 -31.29 -5.22
N TYR A 53 16.37 -30.61 -4.44
CA TYR A 53 17.39 -31.22 -3.60
C TYR A 53 17.39 -30.59 -2.20
N PRO A 54 16.58 -31.10 -1.25
CA PRO A 54 16.42 -30.51 0.08
C PRO A 54 17.72 -30.39 0.90
N THR A 55 18.78 -31.11 0.53
CA THR A 55 20.10 -31.04 1.17
C THR A 55 20.93 -29.83 0.71
N PHE A 56 20.53 -29.14 -0.36
CA PHE A 56 21.22 -27.94 -0.82
C PHE A 56 20.91 -26.75 0.11
N PRO A 57 21.93 -25.92 0.43
CA PRO A 57 21.69 -24.71 1.22
C PRO A 57 20.81 -23.75 0.43
N THR A 58 19.91 -23.04 1.11
CA THR A 58 19.04 -22.03 0.50
C THR A 58 19.41 -20.63 0.96
N PHE A 59 19.26 -19.64 0.09
CA PHE A 59 19.36 -18.24 0.48
C PHE A 59 18.07 -17.82 1.21
N PRO A 60 18.16 -17.05 2.31
CA PRO A 60 17.00 -16.58 3.07
C PRO A 60 16.25 -15.46 2.32
N THR A 61 15.59 -15.78 1.21
CA THR A 61 14.85 -14.83 0.36
C THR A 61 13.43 -14.55 0.84
N ALA A 62 12.94 -15.32 1.82
CA ALA A 62 11.57 -15.26 2.34
C ALA A 62 11.49 -15.51 3.86
N SER A 63 12.60 -15.30 4.58
CA SER A 63 12.70 -15.46 6.03
C SER A 63 13.46 -14.28 6.63
N GLY A 64 12.81 -13.56 7.53
CA GLY A 64 13.44 -12.56 8.39
C GLY A 64 13.48 -13.00 9.84
N THR A 65 14.20 -12.24 10.66
CA THR A 65 14.35 -12.53 12.10
C THR A 65 13.92 -11.32 12.93
N TRP A 66 13.11 -11.57 13.97
CA TRP A 66 12.82 -10.56 15.00
C TRP A 66 13.98 -10.50 15.99
N VAL A 67 14.69 -9.37 15.99
CA VAL A 67 15.79 -9.11 16.93
C VAL A 67 15.24 -8.34 18.13
N SER A 68 15.33 -8.93 19.32
CA SER A 68 14.88 -8.27 20.54
C SER A 68 15.83 -7.13 20.92
N LEU A 69 15.27 -5.96 21.23
CA LEU A 69 16.01 -4.79 21.71
C LEU A 69 15.96 -4.67 23.24
N GLY A 70 15.12 -5.48 23.89
CA GLY A 70 14.91 -5.48 25.34
C GLY A 70 13.52 -6.00 25.69
N ARG A 71 13.32 -6.43 26.94
CA ARG A 71 12.10 -7.12 27.40
C ARG A 71 10.81 -6.32 27.17
N GLN A 72 10.87 -5.00 27.29
CA GLN A 72 9.70 -4.12 27.18
C GLN A 72 9.59 -3.44 25.82
N PHE A 73 10.62 -3.50 24.98
CA PHE A 73 10.65 -2.84 23.68
C PHE A 73 10.18 -3.81 22.58
N PRO A 74 9.35 -3.35 21.63
CA PRO A 74 9.02 -4.12 20.44
C PRO A 74 10.29 -4.55 19.68
N PRO A 75 10.44 -5.84 19.29
CA PRO A 75 11.61 -6.30 18.52
C PRO A 75 11.70 -5.64 17.15
N LEU A 76 12.89 -5.58 16.56
CA LEU A 76 13.10 -5.09 15.20
C LEU A 76 13.06 -6.25 14.20
N TRP A 77 12.29 -6.13 13.12
CA TRP A 77 12.30 -7.12 12.05
C TRP A 77 13.50 -6.87 11.11
N VAL A 78 14.43 -7.81 11.08
CA VAL A 78 15.59 -7.79 10.20
C VAL A 78 15.33 -8.69 9.01
N PHE A 79 15.01 -8.07 7.87
CA PHE A 79 14.85 -8.71 6.58
C PHE A 79 15.22 -7.77 5.45
N VAL A 80 15.79 -8.32 4.39
CA VAL A 80 16.14 -7.57 3.17
C VAL A 80 15.23 -8.03 2.03
N SER A 81 14.16 -7.29 1.81
CA SER A 81 13.23 -7.57 0.72
C SER A 81 13.76 -7.01 -0.61
N THR A 82 13.98 -7.90 -1.59
CA THR A 82 14.42 -7.54 -2.94
C THR A 82 13.48 -6.55 -3.62
N VAL A 83 12.17 -6.71 -3.44
CA VAL A 83 11.18 -5.80 -4.04
C VAL A 83 11.23 -4.43 -3.34
N VAL A 84 11.22 -4.42 -1.99
CA VAL A 84 11.23 -3.17 -1.22
C VAL A 84 12.49 -2.36 -1.53
N ILE A 85 13.68 -2.98 -1.56
CA ILE A 85 14.92 -2.25 -1.80
C ILE A 85 14.95 -1.62 -3.20
N CYS A 86 14.47 -2.34 -4.23
CA CYS A 86 14.40 -1.84 -5.59
C CYS A 86 13.50 -0.61 -5.72
N PHE A 87 12.29 -0.63 -5.14
CA PHE A 87 11.38 0.52 -5.21
C PHE A 87 11.80 1.67 -4.27
N SER A 88 12.29 1.33 -3.09
CA SER A 88 12.81 2.31 -2.13
C SER A 88 13.98 3.10 -2.73
N TYR A 89 14.78 2.48 -3.61
CA TYR A 89 15.88 3.18 -4.27
C TYR A 89 15.42 4.41 -5.09
N PHE A 90 14.21 4.38 -5.66
CA PHE A 90 13.67 5.51 -6.42
C PHE A 90 12.98 6.56 -5.53
N ALA A 91 12.50 6.18 -4.34
CA ALA A 91 11.85 7.07 -3.37
C ALA A 91 12.77 8.21 -2.89
N SER A 92 12.20 9.34 -2.47
CA SER A 92 13.01 10.47 -2.00
C SER A 92 13.74 10.15 -0.69
N LEU A 93 14.93 10.74 -0.51
CA LEU A 93 15.77 10.48 0.66
C LEU A 93 15.06 10.84 1.98
N GLU A 94 14.30 11.94 1.99
CA GLU A 94 13.51 12.39 3.15
C GLU A 94 12.42 11.39 3.54
N VAL A 95 11.72 10.81 2.55
CA VAL A 95 10.68 9.81 2.81
C VAL A 95 11.30 8.55 3.41
N LEU A 96 12.37 8.04 2.80
CA LEU A 96 13.05 6.85 3.30
C LEU A 96 13.58 7.07 4.73
N PHE A 97 14.24 8.21 4.97
CA PHE A 97 14.74 8.56 6.30
C PHE A 97 13.63 8.55 7.34
N SER A 98 12.53 9.22 7.03
CA SER A 98 11.43 9.41 7.97
C SER A 98 10.77 8.08 8.35
N ILE A 99 10.63 7.13 7.43
CA ILE A 99 9.91 5.88 7.71
C ILE A 99 10.64 5.02 8.72
N TRP A 100 11.93 4.75 8.53
CA TRP A 100 12.68 3.94 9.51
C TRP A 100 12.92 4.72 10.81
N PHE A 101 13.08 6.05 10.73
CA PHE A 101 13.25 6.89 11.92
C PHE A 101 11.99 6.91 12.80
N PHE A 102 10.81 7.11 12.22
CA PHE A 102 9.55 7.07 12.97
C PHE A 102 9.17 5.66 13.42
N ASP A 103 9.68 4.60 12.79
CA ASP A 103 9.58 3.24 13.32
C ASP A 103 10.44 3.05 14.58
N LEU A 104 11.66 3.63 14.63
CA LEU A 104 12.45 3.66 15.86
C LEU A 104 11.73 4.45 16.97
N ILE A 105 11.11 5.58 16.64
CA ILE A 105 10.29 6.33 17.60
C ILE A 105 9.15 5.45 18.13
N PHE A 106 8.46 4.71 17.27
CA PHE A 106 7.44 3.75 17.70
C PHE A 106 7.99 2.70 18.67
N ILE A 107 9.16 2.13 18.40
CA ILE A 107 9.81 1.18 19.31
C ILE A 107 10.05 1.82 20.67
N LEU A 108 10.60 3.05 20.70
CA LEU A 108 10.93 3.77 21.93
C LEU A 108 9.68 4.17 22.72
N GLU A 109 8.69 4.73 22.04
CA GLU A 109 7.40 5.12 22.60
C GLU A 109 6.67 3.90 23.15
N GLY A 110 6.58 2.82 22.37
CA GLY A 110 5.93 1.59 22.80
C GLY A 110 6.65 0.89 23.94
N GLY A 111 7.98 0.89 23.93
CA GLY A 111 8.76 0.44 25.06
C GLY A 111 8.45 1.21 26.33
N THR A 112 8.36 2.53 26.22
CA THR A 112 8.06 3.43 27.35
C THR A 112 6.64 3.22 27.87
N LEU A 113 5.64 3.14 26.99
CA LEU A 113 4.25 2.88 27.37
C LEU A 113 4.09 1.51 28.06
N ASN A 114 4.77 0.48 27.56
CA ASN A 114 4.81 -0.83 28.20
C ASN A 114 5.44 -0.77 29.61
N ARG A 115 6.47 0.06 29.83
CA ARG A 115 7.07 0.26 31.17
C ARG A 115 6.09 0.89 32.15
N LEU A 116 5.27 1.82 31.65
CA LEU A 116 4.26 2.53 32.43
C LEU A 116 2.98 1.70 32.68
N GLY A 117 2.96 0.44 32.25
CA GLY A 117 1.81 -0.45 32.40
C GLY A 117 0.65 -0.15 31.46
N VAL A 118 0.88 0.67 30.42
CA VAL A 118 -0.14 0.96 29.40
C VAL A 118 -0.03 -0.10 28.30
N ASN A 119 -1.05 -0.95 28.18
CA ASN A 119 -1.18 -1.94 27.10
C ASN A 119 -1.53 -1.24 25.78
N ALA A 120 -0.60 -0.46 25.25
CA ALA A 120 -0.84 0.37 24.07
C ALA A 120 -0.47 -0.32 22.76
N ILE A 121 0.40 -1.34 22.75
CA ILE A 121 1.08 -1.86 21.55
C ILE A 121 1.29 -3.38 21.63
N SER A 122 1.30 -4.05 20.47
CA SER A 122 1.73 -5.44 20.30
C SER A 122 3.23 -5.50 19.96
N PRO A 123 3.97 -6.56 20.33
CA PRO A 123 5.39 -6.70 19.97
C PRO A 123 5.66 -6.51 18.46
N ASN A 124 4.73 -6.92 17.60
CA ASN A 124 4.96 -6.99 16.16
C ASN A 124 4.52 -5.71 15.41
N TYR A 125 3.46 -5.05 15.87
CA TYR A 125 2.86 -3.89 15.21
C TYR A 125 2.03 -3.05 16.20
N GLY A 126 1.74 -1.81 15.81
CA GLY A 126 0.87 -0.92 16.60
C GLY A 126 -0.52 -1.51 16.77
N THR A 127 -0.97 -1.62 18.02
CA THR A 127 -2.34 -2.01 18.39
C THR A 127 -2.88 -0.99 19.38
N GLY A 128 -3.96 -1.31 20.09
CA GLY A 128 -4.43 -0.56 21.26
C GLY A 128 -4.55 0.94 21.01
N ARG A 129 -3.90 1.73 21.87
CA ARG A 129 -3.96 3.21 21.84
C ARG A 129 -3.06 3.83 20.77
N PHE A 130 -1.93 3.19 20.47
CA PHE A 130 -0.97 3.73 19.50
C PHE A 130 -1.52 3.73 18.07
N ILE A 131 -2.34 2.73 17.72
CA ILE A 131 -2.96 2.70 16.40
C ILE A 131 -3.90 3.90 16.18
N TRP A 132 -4.54 4.41 17.24
CA TRP A 132 -5.41 5.59 17.18
C TRP A 132 -4.61 6.88 17.00
N GLN A 133 -3.46 7.01 17.66
CA GLN A 133 -2.52 8.11 17.40
C GLN A 133 -2.05 8.12 15.95
N THR A 134 -1.62 6.97 15.44
CA THR A 134 -1.18 6.87 14.05
C THR A 134 -2.35 7.08 13.07
N ALA A 135 -3.56 6.62 13.41
CA ALA A 135 -4.77 6.88 12.64
C ALA A 135 -5.13 8.37 12.58
N GLY A 136 -5.06 9.08 13.71
CA GLY A 136 -5.28 10.51 13.78
C GLY A 136 -4.24 11.27 12.96
N ALA A 137 -2.99 10.84 13.03
CA ALA A 137 -1.91 11.36 12.20
C ALA A 137 -2.18 11.14 10.71
N PHE A 138 -2.57 9.93 10.31
CA PHE A 138 -2.93 9.62 8.93
C PHE A 138 -4.13 10.45 8.43
N VAL A 139 -5.18 10.58 9.23
CA VAL A 139 -6.37 11.39 8.91
C VAL A 139 -5.99 12.86 8.77
N GLY A 140 -5.19 13.42 9.69
CA GLY A 140 -4.70 14.79 9.60
C GLY A 140 -3.90 15.04 8.33
N LEU A 141 -3.08 14.09 7.90
CA LEU A 141 -2.32 14.17 6.65
C LEU A 141 -3.23 14.15 5.41
N ALA A 142 -4.22 13.24 5.38
CA ALA A 142 -5.17 13.14 4.29
C ALA A 142 -6.03 14.41 4.17
N ILE A 143 -6.54 14.93 5.29
CA ILE A 143 -7.29 16.20 5.34
C ILE A 143 -6.42 17.36 4.84
N TRP A 144 -5.16 17.45 5.28
CA TRP A 144 -4.24 18.49 4.82
C TRP A 144 -4.06 18.49 3.29
N TRP A 145 -3.95 17.32 2.67
CA TRP A 145 -3.89 17.21 1.20
C TRP A 145 -5.18 17.60 0.50
N LEU A 146 -6.34 17.30 1.08
CA LEU A 146 -7.63 17.79 0.56
C LEU A 146 -7.73 19.32 0.68
N LEU A 147 -7.27 19.89 1.79
CA LEU A 147 -7.26 21.34 2.00
C LEU A 147 -6.36 22.06 1.00
N ILE A 148 -5.17 21.53 0.70
CA ILE A 148 -4.27 22.12 -0.30
C ILE A 148 -4.88 22.01 -1.71
N SER A 149 -5.56 20.91 -2.04
CA SER A 149 -6.12 20.67 -3.37
C SER A 149 -7.51 21.29 -3.62
N ARG A 150 -8.11 21.93 -2.60
CA ARG A 150 -9.47 22.50 -2.64
C ARG A 150 -9.77 23.39 -3.84
N THR A 151 -8.81 24.22 -4.25
CA THR A 151 -8.99 25.15 -5.38
C THR A 151 -9.10 24.40 -6.70
N HIS A 152 -8.28 23.37 -6.89
CA HIS A 152 -8.33 22.52 -8.07
C HIS A 152 -9.60 21.67 -8.11
N ILE A 153 -9.99 21.06 -6.98
CA ILE A 153 -11.23 20.28 -6.87
C ILE A 153 -12.44 21.14 -7.22
N TRP A 154 -12.49 22.36 -6.68
CA TRP A 154 -13.59 23.29 -6.94
C TRP A 154 -13.65 23.71 -8.41
N SER A 155 -12.51 23.98 -9.05
CA SER A 155 -12.47 24.32 -10.47
C SER A 155 -12.85 23.13 -11.37
N ALA A 156 -12.45 21.90 -11.00
CA ALA A 156 -12.87 20.69 -11.71
C ALA A 156 -14.40 20.46 -11.59
N LEU A 157 -14.97 20.66 -10.40
CA LEU A 157 -16.41 20.58 -10.18
C LEU A 157 -17.16 21.65 -11.00
N LYS A 158 -16.66 22.89 -11.03
CA LYS A 158 -17.23 23.95 -11.88
C LYS A 158 -17.23 23.55 -13.36
N LYS A 159 -16.13 23.00 -13.88
CA LYS A 159 -16.04 22.51 -15.26
C LYS A 159 -17.03 21.37 -15.53
N ALA A 160 -17.24 20.49 -14.56
CA ALA A 160 -18.19 19.38 -14.69
C ALA A 160 -19.66 19.86 -14.81
N ILE A 161 -20.04 20.90 -14.05
CA ILE A 161 -21.40 21.46 -14.06
C ILE A 161 -21.59 22.45 -15.22
N ARG A 162 -20.58 23.26 -15.53
CA ARG A 162 -20.59 24.29 -16.58
C ARG A 162 -19.35 24.14 -17.49
N PRO A 163 -19.42 23.30 -18.53
CA PRO A 163 -18.29 23.03 -19.42
C PRO A 163 -17.71 24.30 -20.08
N ASP A 164 -18.56 25.25 -20.43
CA ASP A 164 -18.17 26.44 -21.20
C ASP A 164 -17.61 27.59 -20.34
N ALA A 165 -17.79 27.54 -19.01
CA ALA A 165 -17.49 28.65 -18.11
C ALA A 165 -16.17 28.49 -17.33
N ALA A 166 -15.40 27.43 -17.59
CA ALA A 166 -14.22 27.10 -16.81
C ALA A 166 -12.96 26.99 -17.67
N ASP A 167 -11.93 27.74 -17.27
CA ASP A 167 -10.61 27.88 -17.92
C ASP A 167 -9.71 26.62 -17.85
N ILE A 168 -10.18 25.52 -17.26
CA ILE A 168 -9.40 24.28 -17.18
C ILE A 168 -9.66 23.42 -18.43
N ASP A 169 -8.56 23.08 -19.11
CA ASP A 169 -8.51 22.11 -20.20
C ASP A 169 -8.42 20.68 -19.66
N ASP A 170 -9.46 19.87 -19.91
CA ASP A 170 -9.52 18.45 -19.55
C ASP A 170 -9.31 17.51 -20.75
N SER A 171 -8.93 18.03 -21.93
CA SER A 171 -8.69 17.24 -23.14
C SER A 171 -7.56 16.21 -23.00
N ARG A 172 -6.67 16.43 -22.03
CA ARG A 172 -5.53 15.57 -21.73
C ARG A 172 -5.80 14.59 -20.59
N GLU A 173 -6.97 14.61 -19.96
CA GLU A 173 -7.31 13.69 -18.88
C GLU A 173 -7.82 12.34 -19.42
N LEU A 174 -7.86 11.30 -18.58
CA LEU A 174 -8.41 9.97 -18.96
C LEU A 174 -9.91 10.02 -19.27
N LEU A 175 -10.64 10.85 -18.53
CA LEU A 175 -12.07 11.12 -18.66
C LEU A 175 -12.26 12.63 -18.55
N SER A 176 -13.25 13.19 -19.26
CA SER A 176 -13.65 14.58 -19.00
C SER A 176 -14.19 14.71 -17.58
N TYR A 177 -14.04 15.89 -16.97
CA TYR A 177 -14.48 16.07 -15.58
C TYR A 177 -15.97 15.80 -15.40
N ARG A 178 -16.80 16.15 -16.39
CA ARG A 178 -18.24 15.84 -16.37
C ARG A 178 -18.52 14.35 -16.19
N TRP A 179 -17.86 13.50 -16.98
CA TRP A 179 -18.03 12.05 -16.87
C TRP A 179 -17.42 11.51 -15.58
N ALA A 180 -16.28 12.04 -15.13
CA ALA A 180 -15.66 11.64 -13.86
C ALA A 180 -16.60 11.88 -12.67
N PHE A 181 -17.20 13.07 -12.56
CA PHE A 181 -18.14 13.39 -11.47
C PHE A 181 -19.46 12.62 -11.60
N LEU A 182 -19.97 12.40 -12.81
CA LEU A 182 -21.19 11.62 -13.03
C LEU A 182 -20.99 10.14 -12.65
N CYS A 183 -19.90 9.53 -13.09
CA CYS A 183 -19.54 8.16 -12.71
C CYS A 183 -19.33 8.04 -11.20
N LEU A 184 -18.66 9.03 -10.57
CA LEU A 184 -18.50 9.08 -9.12
C LEU A 184 -19.86 9.14 -8.42
N LEU A 185 -20.76 10.03 -8.83
CA LEU A 185 -22.09 10.16 -8.25
C LEU A 185 -22.91 8.86 -8.39
N ILE A 186 -22.96 8.28 -9.60
CA ILE A 186 -23.67 7.02 -9.84
C ILE A 186 -23.08 5.89 -8.98
N SER A 187 -21.74 5.81 -8.88
CA SER A 187 -21.08 4.79 -8.06
C SER A 187 -21.37 4.94 -6.57
N CYS A 188 -21.42 6.18 -6.06
CA CYS A 188 -21.81 6.46 -4.68
C CYS A 188 -23.26 6.07 -4.43
N LEU A 189 -24.19 6.50 -5.30
CA LEU A 189 -25.62 6.17 -5.17
C LEU A 189 -25.85 4.66 -5.23
N TYR A 190 -25.18 3.96 -6.15
CA TYR A 190 -25.23 2.51 -6.23
C TYR A 190 -24.70 1.85 -4.95
N THR A 191 -23.57 2.32 -4.43
CA THR A 191 -22.98 1.78 -3.19
C THR A 191 -23.91 2.00 -1.99
N VAL A 192 -24.53 3.18 -1.87
CA VAL A 192 -25.53 3.47 -0.83
C VAL A 192 -26.72 2.51 -0.96
N ALA A 193 -27.31 2.41 -2.15
CA ALA A 193 -28.48 1.58 -2.39
C ALA A 193 -28.18 0.09 -2.13
N TRP A 194 -27.03 -0.39 -2.59
CA TRP A 194 -26.63 -1.79 -2.43
C TRP A 194 -26.36 -2.15 -0.97
N LEU A 195 -25.56 -1.35 -0.25
CA LEU A 195 -25.27 -1.62 1.17
C LEU A 195 -26.53 -1.50 2.04
N TRP A 196 -27.41 -0.54 1.73
CA TRP A 196 -28.66 -0.38 2.46
C TRP A 196 -29.61 -1.57 2.22
N GLN A 197 -29.79 -2.00 0.97
CA GLN A 197 -30.60 -3.19 0.66
C GLN A 197 -29.99 -4.49 1.21
N ALA A 198 -28.65 -4.56 1.31
CA ALA A 198 -27.97 -5.70 1.91
C ALA A 198 -28.19 -5.79 3.44
N GLY A 199 -28.72 -4.74 4.08
CA GLY A 199 -29.07 -4.72 5.50
C GLY A 199 -28.17 -3.84 6.37
N MET A 200 -27.26 -3.04 5.78
CA MET A 200 -26.54 -2.01 6.54
C MET A 200 -27.45 -0.81 6.79
N ASP A 201 -27.35 -0.24 7.98
CA ASP A 201 -28.09 0.95 8.34
C ASP A 201 -27.60 2.17 7.55
N LEU A 202 -28.55 2.95 7.04
CA LEU A 202 -28.26 4.08 6.15
C LEU A 202 -27.31 5.09 6.79
N HIS A 203 -27.48 5.40 8.08
CA HIS A 203 -26.60 6.34 8.79
C HIS A 203 -25.14 5.83 8.86
N VAL A 204 -24.93 4.51 9.00
CA VAL A 204 -23.58 3.93 8.98
C VAL A 204 -22.98 4.07 7.59
N VAL A 205 -23.76 3.77 6.54
CA VAL A 205 -23.29 3.88 5.15
C VAL A 205 -22.92 5.32 4.79
N LEU A 206 -23.69 6.30 5.26
CA LEU A 206 -23.42 7.73 5.05
C LEU A 206 -22.13 8.22 5.72
N VAL A 207 -21.72 7.63 6.85
CA VAL A 207 -20.42 7.92 7.49
C VAL A 207 -19.29 7.09 6.87
N LEU A 208 -19.59 5.86 6.44
CA LEU A 208 -18.64 4.95 5.84
C LEU A 208 -18.08 5.47 4.51
N LEU A 209 -18.91 6.04 3.64
CA LEU A 209 -18.44 6.51 2.34
C LEU A 209 -17.37 7.62 2.47
N PRO A 210 -17.57 8.70 3.24
CA PRO A 210 -16.53 9.70 3.48
C PRO A 210 -15.24 9.14 4.07
N THR A 211 -15.32 8.23 5.06
CA THR A 211 -14.12 7.62 5.66
C THR A 211 -13.40 6.71 4.67
N MET A 212 -14.12 6.00 3.80
CA MET A 212 -13.55 5.23 2.70
C MET A 212 -12.79 6.12 1.72
N PHE A 213 -13.41 7.20 1.24
CA PHE A 213 -12.73 8.14 0.34
C PHE A 213 -11.48 8.73 1.00
N LEU A 214 -11.57 9.12 2.27
CA LEU A 214 -10.45 9.68 3.02
C LEU A 214 -9.27 8.69 3.13
N VAL A 215 -9.55 7.44 3.51
CA VAL A 215 -8.51 6.41 3.65
C VAL A 215 -7.91 6.03 2.30
N TYR A 216 -8.75 5.79 1.30
CA TYR A 216 -8.27 5.38 -0.02
C TYR A 216 -7.50 6.49 -0.72
N PHE A 217 -7.95 7.74 -0.59
CA PHE A 217 -7.21 8.92 -1.06
C PHE A 217 -5.86 9.05 -0.34
N GLY A 218 -5.85 8.93 1.00
CA GLY A 218 -4.62 9.02 1.79
C GLY A 218 -3.59 7.96 1.37
N VAL A 219 -4.01 6.69 1.25
CA VAL A 219 -3.13 5.60 0.80
C VAL A 219 -2.64 5.83 -0.63
N ALA A 220 -3.53 6.19 -1.56
CA ALA A 220 -3.17 6.43 -2.96
C ALA A 220 -2.15 7.57 -3.10
N LYS A 221 -2.32 8.65 -2.32
CA LYS A 221 -1.40 9.78 -2.34
C LYS A 221 -0.06 9.45 -1.70
N ILE A 222 -0.04 8.69 -0.60
CA ILE A 222 1.19 8.17 -0.01
C ILE A 222 1.93 7.31 -1.05
N LEU A 223 1.23 6.42 -1.76
CA LEU A 223 1.82 5.55 -2.76
C LEU A 223 2.44 6.35 -3.92
N ALA A 224 1.70 7.34 -4.42
CA ALA A 224 2.15 8.24 -5.48
C ALA A 224 3.39 9.05 -5.09
N ASP A 225 3.44 9.58 -3.86
CA ASP A 225 4.55 10.43 -3.39
C ASP A 225 5.78 9.64 -2.95
N SER A 226 5.57 8.53 -2.23
CA SER A 226 6.66 7.75 -1.65
C SER A 226 7.25 6.75 -2.63
N GLY A 227 6.44 6.23 -3.56
CA GLY A 227 6.81 5.11 -4.43
C GLY A 227 6.98 3.77 -3.71
N LEU A 228 6.55 3.65 -2.45
CA LEU A 228 6.68 2.44 -1.65
C LEU A 228 5.53 1.48 -1.91
N ILE A 229 5.79 0.29 -2.42
CA ILE A 229 4.73 -0.64 -2.83
C ILE A 229 3.98 -1.26 -1.64
N TYR A 230 4.66 -1.46 -0.51
CA TYR A 230 4.07 -2.08 0.67
C TYR A 230 3.66 -1.03 1.69
N VAL A 231 2.54 -0.38 1.41
CA VAL A 231 1.91 0.59 2.32
C VAL A 231 0.51 0.12 2.66
N ASN A 232 0.19 0.16 3.95
CA ASN A 232 -1.16 -0.02 4.48
C ASN A 232 -1.50 1.19 5.37
N PRO A 233 -2.75 1.63 5.39
CA PRO A 233 -3.19 2.64 6.36
C PRO A 233 -3.12 2.03 7.77
N PRO A 234 -2.89 2.86 8.80
CA PRO A 234 -2.89 2.40 10.19
C PRO A 234 -4.25 1.83 10.61
N THR A 235 -5.34 2.30 10.01
CA THR A 235 -6.68 1.81 10.29
C THR A 235 -7.53 1.80 9.02
N GLY A 236 -8.45 0.84 8.92
CA GLY A 236 -9.37 0.73 7.79
C GLY A 236 -10.51 1.75 7.86
N ALA A 237 -11.19 1.96 6.73
CA ALA A 237 -12.34 2.86 6.66
C ALA A 237 -13.47 2.44 7.59
N TRP A 238 -13.72 1.12 7.71
CA TRP A 238 -14.71 0.59 8.66
C TRP A 238 -14.39 0.98 10.11
N ASN A 239 -13.15 0.80 10.55
CA ASN A 239 -12.74 1.11 11.92
C ASN A 239 -12.88 2.60 12.24
N LEU A 240 -12.55 3.48 11.28
CA LEU A 240 -12.80 4.93 11.43
C LEU A 240 -14.28 5.27 11.49
N THR A 241 -15.11 4.59 10.70
CA THR A 241 -16.58 4.75 10.73
C THR A 241 -17.13 4.36 12.08
N MET A 242 -16.71 3.21 12.59
CA MET A 242 -17.10 2.71 13.90
C MET A 242 -16.66 3.67 15.01
N ALA A 243 -15.43 4.16 14.98
CA ALA A 243 -14.96 5.17 15.93
C ALA A 243 -15.73 6.50 15.84
N ALA A 244 -16.05 6.96 14.62
CA ALA A 244 -16.81 8.19 14.41
C ALA A 244 -18.25 8.10 14.96
N LEU A 245 -18.82 6.90 15.00
CA LEU A 245 -20.17 6.65 15.52
C LEU A 245 -20.20 6.37 17.04
N GLY A 246 -19.06 6.22 17.72
CA GLY A 246 -19.02 5.95 19.17
C GLY A 246 -18.59 4.53 19.56
N GLY A 247 -18.14 3.71 18.61
CA GLY A 247 -17.75 2.31 18.81
C GLY A 247 -18.81 1.32 18.34
N ALA A 248 -18.57 0.03 18.58
CA ALA A 248 -19.46 -1.04 18.13
C ALA A 248 -20.84 -0.95 18.80
N LYS A 249 -20.92 -0.46 20.04
CA LYS A 249 -22.18 -0.27 20.77
C LYS A 249 -23.16 0.69 20.10
N ALA A 250 -22.68 1.63 19.29
CA ALA A 250 -23.53 2.58 18.58
C ALA A 250 -24.01 2.07 17.21
N ILE A 251 -23.54 0.90 16.77
CA ILE A 251 -23.87 0.32 15.46
C ILE A 251 -24.88 -0.82 15.65
N PRO A 252 -25.96 -0.87 14.87
CA PRO A 252 -26.92 -1.96 14.96
C PRO A 252 -26.35 -3.31 14.52
N ALA A 253 -26.84 -4.39 15.14
CA ALA A 253 -26.39 -5.75 14.85
C ALA A 253 -26.62 -6.19 13.39
N SER A 254 -27.66 -5.66 12.74
CA SER A 254 -27.96 -5.85 11.31
C SER A 254 -26.77 -5.45 10.43
N THR A 255 -26.15 -4.32 10.74
CA THR A 255 -24.98 -3.82 10.01
C THR A 255 -23.77 -4.74 10.19
N PHE A 256 -23.53 -5.24 11.40
CA PHE A 256 -22.43 -6.19 11.64
C PHE A 256 -22.66 -7.54 10.93
N ALA A 257 -23.90 -8.01 10.85
CA ALA A 257 -24.22 -9.28 10.20
C ALA A 257 -23.83 -9.31 8.72
N ILE A 258 -23.96 -8.17 8.03
CA ILE A 258 -23.62 -8.05 6.60
C ILE A 258 -22.20 -7.51 6.33
N LEU A 259 -21.51 -6.99 7.35
CA LEU A 259 -20.19 -6.35 7.21
C LEU A 259 -19.15 -7.25 6.53
N TYR A 260 -19.02 -8.51 6.97
CA TYR A 260 -18.02 -9.42 6.42
C TYR A 260 -18.38 -9.92 5.01
N PRO A 261 -19.63 -10.35 4.73
CA PRO A 261 -20.08 -10.58 3.35
C PRO A 261 -19.84 -9.37 2.42
N ALA A 262 -20.04 -8.16 2.93
CA ALA A 262 -19.80 -6.90 2.21
C ALA A 262 -18.35 -6.41 2.28
N SER A 263 -17.41 -7.18 2.84
CA SER A 263 -16.02 -6.75 3.06
C SER A 263 -15.29 -6.38 1.77
N ILE A 264 -15.67 -6.98 0.63
CA ILE A 264 -15.21 -6.60 -0.71
C ILE A 264 -15.57 -5.14 -1.02
N ALA A 265 -16.74 -4.67 -0.60
CA ALA A 265 -17.09 -3.26 -0.77
C ALA A 265 -16.42 -2.38 0.30
N VAL A 266 -16.35 -2.86 1.54
CA VAL A 266 -16.14 -2.01 2.73
C VAL A 266 -14.69 -1.95 3.24
N ASN A 267 -13.89 -3.01 3.07
CA ASN A 267 -12.59 -3.15 3.73
C ASN A 267 -11.44 -3.50 2.76
N HIS A 268 -11.17 -2.59 1.81
CA HIS A 268 -9.99 -2.69 0.96
C HIS A 268 -8.81 -1.92 1.53
N PHE A 269 -7.96 -2.58 2.32
CA PHE A 269 -6.81 -1.97 3.00
C PHE A 269 -5.89 -1.15 2.08
N ARG A 270 -5.73 -1.52 0.80
CA ARG A 270 -4.84 -0.82 -0.14
C ARG A 270 -5.53 0.18 -1.07
N GLY A 271 -6.85 0.34 -0.94
CA GLY A 271 -7.65 1.16 -1.84
C GLY A 271 -7.35 0.88 -3.31
N TYR A 272 -7.21 -0.42 -3.69
CA TYR A 272 -6.55 -0.86 -4.93
C TYR A 272 -6.96 -0.05 -6.15
N THR A 273 -8.25 0.25 -6.30
CA THR A 273 -8.75 1.03 -7.44
C THR A 273 -8.29 2.49 -7.44
N PHE A 274 -8.24 3.15 -6.27
CA PHE A 274 -7.79 4.54 -6.14
C PHE A 274 -6.29 4.67 -6.38
N SER A 275 -5.50 3.79 -5.75
CA SER A 275 -4.04 3.82 -5.86
C SER A 275 -3.58 3.45 -7.27
N VAL A 276 -4.12 2.36 -7.83
CA VAL A 276 -3.88 1.97 -9.24
C VAL A 276 -4.35 3.07 -10.21
N GLY A 277 -5.54 3.63 -10.01
CA GLY A 277 -6.07 4.71 -10.85
C GLY A 277 -5.16 5.94 -10.87
N THR A 278 -4.57 6.32 -9.73
CA THR A 278 -3.63 7.44 -9.62
C THR A 278 -2.35 7.19 -10.45
N HIS A 279 -1.80 5.97 -10.38
CA HIS A 279 -0.64 5.57 -11.18
C HIS A 279 -0.94 5.46 -12.68
N ILE A 280 -2.13 4.96 -13.04
CA ILE A 280 -2.56 4.85 -14.44
C ILE A 280 -2.79 6.22 -15.05
N ASN A 281 -3.37 7.18 -14.32
CA ASN A 281 -3.51 8.55 -14.81
C ASN A 281 -2.14 9.14 -15.14
N ARG A 282 -1.15 8.91 -14.28
CA ARG A 282 0.23 9.34 -14.54
C ARG A 282 0.86 8.63 -15.75
N LEU A 283 0.62 7.33 -15.91
CA LEU A 283 1.10 6.58 -17.07
C LEU A 283 0.48 7.09 -18.39
N GLY A 284 -0.78 7.54 -18.32
CA GLY A 284 -1.50 8.14 -19.44
C GLY A 284 -0.80 9.35 -20.05
N ASP A 285 0.06 10.06 -19.32
CA ASP A 285 0.88 11.16 -19.86
C ASP A 285 1.91 10.70 -20.90
N PHE A 286 2.32 9.44 -20.87
CA PHE A 286 3.33 8.87 -21.75
C PHE A 286 2.73 8.11 -22.93
N VAL A 287 1.42 7.87 -22.93
CA VAL A 287 0.71 7.19 -24.03
C VAL A 287 0.25 8.22 -25.06
N LYS A 288 0.79 8.13 -26.29
CA LYS A 288 0.41 9.01 -27.40
C LYS A 288 -0.92 8.57 -28.02
N GLY A 289 -1.97 9.36 -27.80
CA GLY A 289 -3.31 9.12 -28.36
C GLY A 289 -4.03 7.95 -27.67
N GLY A 290 -5.35 8.06 -27.49
CA GLY A 290 -6.15 6.94 -26.98
C GLY A 290 -6.13 6.76 -25.45
N LYS A 291 -6.02 7.84 -24.67
CA LYS A 291 -6.18 7.81 -23.20
C LYS A 291 -7.51 7.16 -22.75
N GLY A 292 -8.58 7.39 -23.49
CA GLY A 292 -9.87 6.71 -23.26
C GLY A 292 -9.81 5.19 -23.53
N LYS A 293 -9.03 4.74 -24.51
CA LYS A 293 -8.80 3.30 -24.76
C LYS A 293 -7.96 2.66 -23.65
N LEU A 294 -6.96 3.39 -23.14
CA LEU A 294 -6.19 2.97 -21.96
C LEU A 294 -7.12 2.78 -20.76
N PHE A 295 -7.98 3.77 -20.48
CA PHE A 295 -8.96 3.68 -19.40
C PHE A 295 -9.91 2.48 -19.58
N ALA A 296 -10.50 2.32 -20.77
CA ALA A 296 -11.38 1.19 -21.07
C ALA A 296 -10.67 -0.17 -20.91
N GLY A 297 -9.44 -0.29 -21.42
CA GLY A 297 -8.62 -1.50 -21.28
C GLY A 297 -8.34 -1.86 -19.82
N VAL A 298 -8.08 -0.86 -18.98
CA VAL A 298 -7.88 -1.04 -17.53
C VAL A 298 -9.17 -1.52 -16.86
N CYS A 299 -10.31 -0.91 -17.19
CA CYS A 299 -11.61 -1.35 -16.65
C CYS A 299 -11.94 -2.78 -17.06
N ILE A 300 -11.70 -3.15 -18.33
CA ILE A 300 -11.90 -4.53 -18.81
C ILE A 300 -10.96 -5.49 -18.07
N ALA A 301 -9.68 -5.16 -17.96
CA ALA A 301 -8.70 -5.98 -17.24
C ALA A 301 -9.10 -6.17 -15.76
N PHE A 302 -9.61 -5.13 -15.12
CA PHE A 302 -10.12 -5.21 -13.74
C PHE A 302 -11.32 -6.16 -13.64
N VAL A 303 -12.32 -6.03 -14.52
CA VAL A 303 -13.51 -6.90 -14.51
C VAL A 303 -13.13 -8.35 -14.80
N VAL A 304 -12.32 -8.59 -15.85
CA VAL A 304 -11.85 -9.94 -16.20
C VAL A 304 -11.03 -10.53 -15.06
N GLY A 305 -10.14 -9.75 -14.44
CA GLY A 305 -9.34 -10.18 -13.29
C GLY A 305 -10.20 -10.55 -12.09
N CYS A 306 -11.18 -9.72 -11.72
CA CYS A 306 -12.11 -10.01 -10.63
C CYS A 306 -12.93 -11.27 -10.90
N VAL A 307 -13.50 -11.42 -12.09
CA VAL A 307 -14.32 -12.58 -12.46
C VAL A 307 -13.45 -13.85 -12.52
N ALA A 308 -12.33 -13.82 -13.24
CA ALA A 308 -11.43 -14.97 -13.36
C ALA A 308 -10.87 -15.39 -12.00
N SER A 309 -10.41 -14.44 -11.17
CA SER A 309 -9.90 -14.73 -9.82
C SER A 309 -10.98 -15.35 -8.92
N THR A 310 -12.21 -14.82 -8.98
CA THR A 310 -13.33 -15.34 -8.17
C THR A 310 -13.70 -16.75 -8.60
N LEU A 311 -13.93 -16.96 -9.90
CA LEU A 311 -14.29 -18.27 -10.44
C LEU A 311 -13.19 -19.31 -10.22
N PHE A 312 -11.92 -18.92 -10.40
CA PHE A 312 -10.78 -19.79 -10.16
C PHE A 312 -10.66 -20.17 -8.68
N THR A 313 -10.85 -19.22 -7.76
CA THR A 313 -10.83 -19.49 -6.31
C THR A 313 -11.94 -20.46 -5.92
N VAL A 314 -13.16 -20.26 -6.44
CA VAL A 314 -14.29 -21.16 -6.20
C VAL A 314 -14.02 -22.55 -6.77
N TRP A 315 -13.55 -22.64 -8.01
CA TRP A 315 -13.18 -23.91 -8.65
C TRP A 315 -12.10 -24.66 -7.86
N LEU A 316 -11.07 -23.94 -7.41
CA LEU A 316 -9.99 -24.51 -6.60
C LEU A 316 -10.54 -25.01 -5.25
N GLY A 317 -11.49 -24.27 -4.66
CA GLY A 317 -12.19 -24.63 -3.44
C GLY A 317 -12.95 -25.94 -3.57
N TYR A 318 -13.64 -26.17 -4.69
CA TYR A 318 -14.32 -27.44 -4.98
C TYR A 318 -13.34 -28.59 -5.29
N LYS A 319 -12.22 -28.31 -5.95
CA LYS A 319 -11.28 -29.35 -6.39
C LYS A 319 -10.34 -29.84 -5.29
N ILE A 320 -9.83 -28.92 -4.47
CA ILE A 320 -8.78 -29.20 -3.47
C ILE A 320 -9.36 -29.16 -2.05
N GLY A 321 -10.53 -28.54 -1.87
CA GLY A 321 -11.08 -28.19 -0.56
C GLY A 321 -10.50 -26.86 -0.10
N GLY A 322 -11.35 -25.87 0.18
CA GLY A 322 -10.91 -24.54 0.62
C GLY A 322 -10.02 -24.54 1.87
N TYR A 323 -10.13 -25.59 2.70
CA TYR A 323 -9.29 -25.77 3.89
C TYR A 323 -7.83 -26.12 3.55
N ASN A 324 -7.61 -26.79 2.42
CA ASN A 324 -6.31 -27.30 1.99
C ASN A 324 -5.52 -26.28 1.14
N PHE A 325 -5.93 -25.00 1.16
CA PHE A 325 -5.20 -23.95 0.46
C PHE A 325 -3.92 -23.64 1.23
N GLU A 326 -2.79 -23.56 0.53
CA GLU A 326 -1.53 -23.06 1.10
C GLU A 326 -1.05 -21.84 0.28
N PRO A 327 -0.71 -20.71 0.92
CA PRO A 327 -0.78 -20.46 2.36
C PRO A 327 -2.23 -20.21 2.84
N ASN A 328 -2.62 -20.98 3.85
CA ASN A 328 -3.98 -21.13 4.40
C ASN A 328 -4.63 -19.84 4.96
N TRP A 329 -3.85 -18.78 5.20
CA TRP A 329 -4.29 -17.60 5.94
C TRP A 329 -5.44 -16.82 5.28
N LEU A 330 -5.54 -16.78 3.95
CA LEU A 330 -6.54 -15.99 3.23
C LEU A 330 -7.96 -16.54 3.41
N ILE A 331 -8.13 -17.85 3.26
CA ILE A 331 -9.47 -18.46 3.29
C ILE A 331 -9.89 -18.80 4.72
N ILE A 332 -9.00 -19.39 5.52
CA ILE A 332 -9.40 -19.85 6.85
C ILE A 332 -9.23 -18.73 7.86
N ARG A 333 -8.02 -18.16 8.02
CA ARG A 333 -7.78 -17.20 9.12
C ARG A 333 -8.48 -15.86 8.88
N ALA A 334 -8.36 -15.27 7.69
CA ALA A 334 -9.02 -14.01 7.38
C ALA A 334 -10.54 -14.21 7.24
N GLY A 335 -10.95 -15.28 6.55
CA GLY A 335 -12.35 -15.75 6.45
C GLY A 335 -13.07 -15.87 7.78
N SER A 336 -12.68 -16.89 8.55
CA SER A 336 -13.30 -17.18 9.85
C SER A 336 -13.09 -16.05 10.86
N GLY A 337 -11.90 -15.45 10.87
CA GLY A 337 -11.57 -14.37 11.80
C GLY A 337 -12.45 -13.15 11.59
N GLY A 338 -12.69 -12.74 10.34
CA GLY A 338 -13.54 -11.58 10.08
C GLY A 338 -15.02 -11.81 10.37
N TYR A 339 -15.54 -13.01 10.11
CA TYR A 339 -16.89 -13.39 10.58
C TYR A 339 -16.96 -13.41 12.11
N GLN A 340 -15.97 -14.00 12.78
CA GLN A 340 -15.93 -14.04 14.24
C GLN A 340 -15.83 -12.64 14.85
N SER A 341 -15.06 -11.72 14.24
CA SER A 341 -15.03 -10.33 14.67
C SER A 341 -16.41 -9.67 14.57
N ALA A 342 -17.17 -9.91 13.49
CA ALA A 342 -18.52 -9.40 13.37
C ALA A 342 -19.46 -9.98 14.43
N VAL A 343 -19.39 -11.29 14.70
CA VAL A 343 -20.15 -11.95 15.77
C VAL A 343 -19.80 -11.36 17.14
N ASN A 344 -18.52 -11.16 17.44
CA ASN A 344 -18.08 -10.57 18.69
C ASN A 344 -18.63 -9.14 18.86
N SER A 345 -18.66 -8.34 17.79
CA SER A 345 -19.26 -7.00 17.82
C SER A 345 -20.78 -7.01 18.03
N ILE A 346 -21.47 -8.11 17.73
CA ILE A 346 -22.91 -8.29 18.00
C ILE A 346 -23.15 -8.76 19.44
N VAL A 347 -22.39 -9.77 19.89
CA VAL A 347 -22.61 -10.43 21.18
C VAL A 347 -22.00 -9.63 22.34
N SER A 348 -20.90 -8.94 22.10
CA SER A 348 -20.18 -8.16 23.10
C SER A 348 -19.75 -6.81 22.50
N PRO A 349 -20.72 -5.94 22.18
CA PRO A 349 -20.43 -4.65 21.57
C PRO A 349 -19.68 -3.73 22.54
N GLU A 350 -18.46 -3.35 22.16
CA GLU A 350 -17.64 -2.42 22.93
C GLU A 350 -17.90 -0.97 22.50
N ALA A 351 -17.98 -0.06 23.47
CA ALA A 351 -17.96 1.37 23.21
C ALA A 351 -16.52 1.84 22.96
N MET A 352 -16.36 2.93 22.21
CA MET A 352 -15.05 3.52 22.03
C MET A 352 -14.57 4.15 23.34
N GLU A 353 -13.42 3.71 23.84
CA GLU A 353 -12.80 4.30 25.04
C GLU A 353 -12.43 5.77 24.81
N ASN A 354 -12.63 6.60 25.84
CA ASN A 354 -12.31 8.04 25.78
C ASN A 354 -10.83 8.29 25.50
N GLU A 355 -9.96 7.44 26.03
CA GLU A 355 -8.52 7.48 25.84
C GLU A 355 -8.17 7.33 24.34
N ASN A 356 -8.85 6.45 23.61
CA ASN A 356 -8.59 6.25 22.19
C ASN A 356 -8.93 7.51 21.37
N TYR A 357 -9.95 8.28 21.75
CA TYR A 357 -10.23 9.58 21.15
C TYR A 357 -9.10 10.58 21.41
N TRP A 358 -8.58 10.63 22.64
CA TRP A 358 -7.47 11.54 22.97
C TRP A 358 -6.19 11.20 22.21
N PHE A 359 -5.85 9.92 22.08
CA PHE A 359 -4.71 9.49 21.26
C PHE A 359 -4.92 9.86 19.79
N PHE A 360 -6.13 9.67 19.26
CA PHE A 360 -6.47 10.11 17.90
C PHE A 360 -6.29 11.62 17.71
N ILE A 361 -6.85 12.43 18.62
CA ILE A 361 -6.73 13.89 18.56
C ILE A 361 -5.27 14.33 18.70
N ALA A 362 -4.50 13.71 19.60
CA ALA A 362 -3.08 13.99 19.77
C ALA A 362 -2.29 13.71 18.48
N GLY A 363 -2.49 12.54 17.86
CA GLY A 363 -1.87 12.19 16.59
C GLY A 363 -2.23 13.16 15.46
N LEU A 364 -3.49 13.57 15.37
CA LEU A 364 -3.96 14.57 14.41
C LEU A 364 -3.31 15.93 14.66
N GLY A 365 -3.19 16.35 15.92
CA GLY A 365 -2.53 17.60 16.32
C GLY A 365 -1.05 17.61 15.95
N VAL A 366 -0.31 16.55 16.29
CA VAL A 366 1.11 16.40 15.96
C VAL A 366 1.31 16.40 14.44
N MET A 367 0.46 15.69 13.68
CA MET A 367 0.53 15.72 12.22
C MET A 367 0.27 17.11 11.65
N THR A 368 -0.76 17.80 12.15
CA THR A 368 -1.09 19.16 11.70
C THR A 368 0.08 20.11 11.96
N PHE A 369 0.71 19.98 13.13
CA PHE A 369 1.92 20.72 13.46
C PHE A 369 3.08 20.40 12.52
N PHE A 370 3.35 19.13 12.22
CA PHE A 370 4.38 18.74 11.25
C PHE A 370 4.12 19.26 9.84
N ASN A 371 2.87 19.20 9.38
CA ASN A 371 2.47 19.75 8.09
C ASN A 371 2.66 21.28 8.05
N PHE A 372 2.32 21.99 9.13
CA PHE A 372 2.56 23.42 9.24
C PHE A 372 4.05 23.77 9.23
N LEU A 373 4.88 23.05 10.00
CA LEU A 373 6.32 23.25 10.02
C LEU A 373 6.93 23.05 8.63
N ARG A 374 6.53 21.99 7.93
CA ARG A 374 7.03 21.72 6.57
C ARG A 374 6.52 22.74 5.55
N TYR A 375 5.31 23.26 5.73
CA TYR A 375 4.78 24.34 4.90
C TYR A 375 5.54 25.66 5.12
N ARG A 376 5.94 25.95 6.37
CA ARG A 376 6.61 27.21 6.75
C ARG A 376 8.12 27.18 6.58
N PHE A 377 8.76 26.04 6.81
CA PHE A 377 10.20 25.82 6.82
C PHE A 377 10.60 24.81 5.74
N THR A 378 11.15 25.31 4.63
CA THR A 378 11.59 24.48 3.50
C THR A 378 12.77 23.56 3.81
N TRP A 379 13.49 23.80 4.91
CA TRP A 379 14.61 23.00 5.37
C TRP A 379 14.21 21.86 6.33
N TRP A 380 12.93 21.75 6.68
CA TRP A 380 12.45 20.74 7.64
C TRP A 380 12.74 19.32 7.10
N PRO A 381 13.54 18.49 7.82
CA PRO A 381 14.09 17.26 7.27
C PRO A 381 13.11 16.08 7.30
N PHE A 382 12.06 16.14 8.12
CA PHE A 382 11.14 15.04 8.33
C PHE A 382 9.93 15.10 7.40
N HIS A 383 9.69 14.00 6.71
CA HIS A 383 8.53 13.79 5.86
C HIS A 383 7.33 13.32 6.72
N PRO A 384 6.16 14.00 6.67
CA PRO A 384 4.99 13.66 7.48
C PRO A 384 4.50 12.22 7.31
N ILE A 385 4.64 11.65 6.10
CA ILE A 385 4.33 10.24 5.80
C ILE A 385 4.98 9.26 6.79
N GLY A 386 6.21 9.51 7.24
CA GLY A 386 6.89 8.61 8.17
C GLY A 386 6.14 8.48 9.49
N PHE A 387 5.63 9.59 10.03
CA PHE A 387 4.80 9.57 11.25
C PHE A 387 3.42 8.95 10.98
N ALA A 388 2.81 9.24 9.84
CA ALA A 388 1.50 8.68 9.46
C ALA A 388 1.47 7.15 9.29
N LEU A 389 2.62 6.53 9.02
CA LEU A 389 2.78 5.09 8.81
C LEU A 389 3.51 4.39 9.96
N SER A 390 3.93 5.13 10.98
CA SER A 390 4.69 4.62 12.11
C SER A 390 3.95 3.46 12.79
N GLY A 391 4.67 2.40 13.16
CA GLY A 391 4.10 1.24 13.84
C GLY A 391 3.15 0.36 13.00
N THR A 392 2.79 0.74 11.77
CA THR A 392 1.96 -0.12 10.91
C THR A 392 2.69 -1.40 10.55
N ALA A 393 1.97 -2.52 10.44
CA ALA A 393 2.59 -3.83 10.22
C ALA A 393 3.55 -3.85 9.01
N LEU A 394 3.19 -3.19 7.91
CA LEU A 394 4.07 -3.13 6.73
C LEU A 394 5.27 -2.20 6.92
N ALA A 395 5.10 -1.05 7.58
CA ALA A 395 6.23 -0.19 7.89
C ALA A 395 7.23 -0.93 8.78
N ARG A 396 6.75 -1.67 9.80
CA ARG A 396 7.57 -2.50 10.71
C ARG A 396 8.39 -3.55 9.96
N LEU A 397 7.74 -4.24 9.05
CA LEU A 397 8.32 -5.33 8.29
C LEU A 397 9.26 -4.85 7.17
N THR A 398 9.12 -3.61 6.73
CA THR A 398 9.98 -3.05 5.66
C THR A 398 11.02 -2.05 6.16
N SER A 399 10.93 -1.63 7.43
CA SER A 399 11.76 -0.60 8.06
C SER A 399 13.26 -0.84 7.87
N PHE A 400 13.75 -2.04 8.16
CA PHE A 400 15.16 -2.38 8.02
C PHE A 400 15.63 -2.33 6.55
N THR A 401 14.82 -2.84 5.61
CA THR A 401 15.14 -2.75 4.18
C THR A 401 15.15 -1.29 3.71
N ILE A 402 14.20 -0.48 4.16
CA ILE A 402 14.10 0.96 3.85
C ILE A 402 15.31 1.72 4.43
N PHE A 403 15.76 1.38 5.64
CA PHE A 403 16.99 1.90 6.22
C PHE A 403 18.22 1.59 5.35
N LEU A 404 18.37 0.35 4.89
CA LEU A 404 19.44 -0.05 3.98
C LEU A 404 19.38 0.72 2.65
N ALA A 405 18.19 0.84 2.06
CA ALA A 405 18.00 1.61 0.84
C ALA A 405 18.35 3.10 1.05
N TRP A 406 17.92 3.69 2.17
CA TRP A 406 18.28 5.05 2.57
C TRP A 406 19.79 5.20 2.71
N LEU A 407 20.46 4.29 3.43
CA LEU A 407 21.90 4.35 3.68
C LEU A 407 22.69 4.28 2.38
N VAL A 408 22.36 3.31 1.51
CA VAL A 408 22.99 3.16 0.19
C VAL A 408 22.78 4.42 -0.65
N LYS A 409 21.54 4.93 -0.72
CA LYS A 409 21.21 6.13 -1.48
C LYS A 409 21.86 7.39 -0.91
N PHE A 410 21.93 7.51 0.42
CA PHE A 410 22.60 8.60 1.12
C PHE A 410 24.09 8.64 0.77
N ILE A 411 24.78 7.50 0.88
CA ILE A 411 26.19 7.36 0.51
C ILE A 411 26.39 7.72 -0.97
N MET A 412 25.57 7.18 -1.87
CA MET A 412 25.67 7.46 -3.30
C MET A 412 25.47 8.94 -3.62
N LEU A 413 24.50 9.61 -3.02
CA LEU A 413 24.19 11.01 -3.31
C LEU A 413 25.14 12.00 -2.62
N LYS A 414 25.53 11.74 -1.37
CA LYS A 414 26.30 12.68 -0.55
C LYS A 414 27.81 12.44 -0.59
N LEU A 415 28.26 11.19 -0.69
CA LEU A 415 29.69 10.87 -0.68
C LEU A 415 30.28 10.67 -2.07
N VAL A 416 29.52 10.07 -3.01
CA VAL A 416 30.03 9.78 -4.37
C VAL A 416 29.58 10.83 -5.39
N GLY A 417 28.32 11.26 -5.32
CA GLY A 417 27.76 12.33 -6.14
C GLY A 417 26.61 11.87 -7.07
N ALA A 418 25.76 12.83 -7.45
CA ALA A 418 24.51 12.57 -8.16
C ALA A 418 24.67 11.90 -9.54
N SER A 419 25.81 12.08 -10.21
CA SER A 419 26.11 11.41 -11.48
C SER A 419 26.23 9.90 -11.30
N PHE A 420 26.82 9.46 -10.19
CA PHE A 420 26.98 8.03 -9.88
C PHE A 420 25.63 7.39 -9.55
N TYR A 421 24.78 8.07 -8.77
CA TYR A 421 23.40 7.61 -8.51
C TYR A 421 22.62 7.30 -9.79
N ARG A 422 22.78 8.12 -10.84
CA ARG A 422 22.13 7.86 -12.15
C ARG A 422 22.66 6.60 -12.83
N ARG A 423 23.96 6.31 -12.68
CA ARG A 423 24.61 5.12 -13.26
C ARG A 423 24.23 3.81 -12.56
N THR A 424 23.79 3.88 -11.31
CA THR A 424 23.37 2.71 -10.53
C THR A 424 21.87 2.41 -10.63
N ARG A 425 21.04 3.31 -11.17
CA ARG A 425 19.62 3.03 -11.45
C ARG A 425 19.38 1.74 -12.25
N PRO A 426 20.12 1.47 -13.36
CA PRO A 426 19.93 0.25 -14.13
C PRO A 426 20.16 -1.03 -13.33
N PHE A 427 21.03 -1.01 -12.31
CA PHE A 427 21.27 -2.18 -11.44
C PHE A 427 20.00 -2.58 -10.68
N PHE A 428 19.27 -1.63 -10.10
CA PHE A 428 18.03 -1.92 -9.37
C PHE A 428 16.90 -2.32 -10.32
N VAL A 429 16.85 -1.77 -11.53
CA VAL A 429 15.90 -2.22 -12.56
C VAL A 429 16.22 -3.65 -13.01
N GLY A 430 17.50 -3.99 -13.24
CA GLY A 430 17.92 -5.35 -13.56
C GLY A 430 17.61 -6.36 -12.45
N THR A 431 17.84 -5.96 -11.20
CA THR A 431 17.45 -6.73 -9.99
C THR A 431 15.94 -6.98 -9.97
N LEU A 432 15.12 -5.94 -10.20
CA LEU A 432 13.67 -6.06 -10.22
C LEU A 432 13.17 -6.98 -11.35
N ILE A 433 13.72 -6.85 -12.57
CA ILE A 433 13.34 -7.72 -13.70
C ILE A 433 13.75 -9.17 -13.43
N GLY A 434 14.98 -9.40 -12.95
CA GLY A 434 15.45 -10.74 -12.59
C GLY A 434 14.57 -11.37 -11.51
N TYR A 435 14.19 -10.60 -10.50
CA TYR A 435 13.27 -11.02 -9.46
C TYR A 435 11.90 -11.45 -10.02
N ILE A 436 11.29 -10.61 -10.88
CA ILE A 436 9.98 -10.90 -11.48
C ILE A 436 10.05 -12.18 -12.31
N LEU A 437 11.04 -12.30 -13.20
CA LEU A 437 11.18 -13.45 -14.08
C LEU A 437 11.39 -14.76 -13.31
N LEU A 438 12.23 -14.76 -12.27
CA LEU A 438 12.48 -15.96 -11.48
C LEU A 438 11.30 -16.30 -10.57
N THR A 439 10.55 -15.30 -10.08
CA THR A 439 9.31 -15.55 -9.37
C THR A 439 8.27 -16.20 -10.29
N THR A 440 8.13 -15.70 -11.53
CA THR A 440 7.25 -16.31 -12.54
C THR A 440 7.73 -17.72 -12.91
N LEU A 441 9.04 -17.93 -13.11
CA LEU A 441 9.60 -19.24 -13.40
C LEU A 441 9.32 -20.21 -12.26
N GLY A 442 9.54 -19.81 -11.01
CA GLY A 442 9.28 -20.67 -9.87
C GLY A 442 7.80 -21.02 -9.71
N LEU A 443 6.87 -20.10 -10.04
CA LEU A 443 5.44 -20.42 -10.10
C LEU A 443 5.13 -21.49 -11.17
N ILE A 444 5.78 -21.42 -12.33
CA ILE A 444 5.65 -22.44 -13.38
C ILE A 444 6.24 -23.76 -12.90
N VAL A 445 7.41 -23.73 -12.25
CA VAL A 445 8.06 -24.93 -11.70
C VAL A 445 7.20 -25.60 -10.64
N ASP A 446 6.67 -24.83 -9.70
CA ASP A 446 5.73 -25.34 -8.69
C ASP A 446 4.50 -25.95 -9.34
N ALA A 447 3.91 -25.28 -10.32
CA ALA A 447 2.71 -25.78 -11.01
C ALA A 447 2.94 -27.10 -11.76
N VAL A 448 4.12 -27.31 -12.34
CA VAL A 448 4.44 -28.48 -13.16
C VAL A 448 4.97 -29.65 -12.32
N TRP A 449 5.86 -29.41 -11.36
CA TRP A 449 6.55 -30.47 -10.62
C TRP A 449 6.03 -30.73 -9.21
N PHE A 450 5.55 -29.71 -8.50
CA PHE A 450 5.22 -29.81 -7.07
C PHE A 450 3.71 -29.75 -6.78
N GLY A 451 2.93 -29.19 -7.70
CA GLY A 451 1.47 -29.12 -7.65
C GLY A 451 0.95 -28.50 -6.35
N LYS A 452 0.48 -29.36 -5.44
CA LYS A 452 -0.10 -28.94 -4.14
C LYS A 452 0.94 -28.58 -3.09
N GLN A 453 2.21 -28.95 -3.28
CA GLN A 453 3.32 -28.67 -2.36
C GLN A 453 4.19 -27.52 -2.88
N GLY A 454 3.56 -26.40 -3.20
CA GLY A 454 4.28 -25.22 -3.72
C GLY A 454 5.22 -24.60 -2.69
N HIS A 455 6.24 -23.90 -3.18
CA HIS A 455 7.25 -23.27 -2.37
C HIS A 455 7.00 -21.77 -2.21
N THR A 456 7.43 -21.20 -1.09
CA THR A 456 7.33 -19.75 -0.90
C THR A 456 8.51 -19.05 -1.56
N ILE A 457 8.26 -18.44 -2.72
CA ILE A 457 9.26 -17.69 -3.49
C ILE A 457 9.33 -16.23 -3.05
N HIS A 458 8.17 -15.67 -2.73
CA HIS A 458 8.00 -14.28 -2.35
C HIS A 458 7.29 -14.18 -1.00
N LYS A 459 7.85 -13.37 -0.10
CA LYS A 459 7.08 -12.74 0.98
C LYS A 459 7.14 -11.24 0.84
N TRP A 460 6.02 -10.64 1.19
CA TRP A 460 5.74 -9.21 1.16
C TRP A 460 6.35 -8.48 2.37
N TYR A 461 7.19 -9.18 3.16
CA TYR A 461 7.87 -8.72 4.36
C TYR A 461 9.15 -9.48 4.65
#